data_AF-A0A971YNJ7-F1
#
_entry.id   AF-A0A971YNJ7-F1
#
_cell.length_a   1.000
_cell.length_b   1.000
_cell.length_c   1.000
_cell.angle_alpha   90.00
_cell.angle_beta   90.00
_cell.angle_gamma   90.00
#
_symmetry.space_group_name_H-M   'P 1'
#
loop_
_entity.id
_entity.type
_entity.pdbx_description
1 polymer ?
#
loop_
_entity_poly.entity_id
_entity_poly.type
_entity_poly.pdbx_seq_one_letter_code
_entity_poly.pdbx_strand_id
1 'polypeptide(L)' 'MFVLKPIKSLVVLTVLALFASLTAISNQNALPEGFVYVTDIIPTAQLEIRYFSDNNFVGTVVYGYEAPKAIQPL' A
#
# COMPACT_ATOMS: atom_id res chain seq x y z
N MET A 1 48.25 -17.37 6.54
CA MET A 1 47.06 -17.51 7.42
C MET A 1 46.22 -16.23 7.27
N PHE A 2 45.15 -16.28 6.46
CA PHE A 2 44.41 -15.11 5.96
C PHE A 2 43.46 -14.51 7.00
N VAL A 3 43.90 -13.49 7.74
CA VAL A 3 43.06 -12.73 8.69
C VAL A 3 42.65 -11.39 8.05
N LEU A 4 41.79 -11.47 7.04
CA LEU A 4 41.15 -10.31 6.37
C LEU A 4 39.63 -10.48 6.26
N LYS A 5 39.03 -11.39 7.04
CA LYS A 5 37.75 -12.04 6.71
C LYS A 5 36.48 -11.70 7.51
N PRO A 6 36.41 -10.72 8.42
CA PRO A 6 35.11 -10.31 8.99
C PRO A 6 34.48 -9.11 8.29
N ILE A 7 35.26 -8.08 7.92
CA ILE A 7 34.75 -6.82 7.36
C ILE A 7 34.15 -7.04 5.96
N LYS A 8 34.83 -7.80 5.10
CA LYS A 8 34.31 -8.15 3.76
C LYS A 8 33.05 -9.00 3.86
N SER A 9 32.98 -9.90 4.84
CA SER A 9 31.81 -10.73 5.11
C SER A 9 30.62 -9.90 5.60
N LEU A 10 30.86 -8.89 6.43
CA LEU A 10 29.84 -7.96 6.91
C LEU A 10 29.27 -7.11 5.77
N VAL A 11 30.13 -6.59 4.89
CA VAL A 11 29.70 -5.82 3.69
C VAL A 11 28.89 -6.69 2.73
N VAL A 12 29.30 -7.95 2.52
CA VAL A 12 28.52 -8.88 1.69
C VAL A 12 27.16 -9.17 2.32
N LEU A 13 27.09 -9.35 3.64
CA LEU A 13 25.84 -9.61 4.34
C LEU A 13 24.89 -8.40 4.29
N THR A 14 25.40 -7.18 4.45
CA THR A 14 24.59 -5.96 4.35
C THR A 14 24.11 -5.70 2.93
N VAL A 15 24.93 -5.96 1.91
CA VAL A 15 24.51 -5.88 0.50
C VAL A 15 23.45 -6.92 0.19
N LEU A 16 23.60 -8.17 0.68
CA LEU A 16 22.61 -9.23 0.47
C LEU A 16 21.26 -8.89 1.14
N ALA A 17 21.29 -8.34 2.36
CA ALA A 17 20.09 -7.88 3.06
C ALA A 17 19.40 -6.71 2.33
N LEU A 18 20.18 -5.80 1.75
CA LEU A 18 19.66 -4.69 0.93
C LEU A 18 19.02 -5.22 -0.37
N PHE A 19 19.62 -6.20 -1.04
CA PHE A 19 19.02 -6.82 -2.22
C PHE A 19 17.74 -7.61 -1.89
N ALA A 20 17.68 -8.26 -0.72
CA ALA A 20 16.49 -8.98 -0.27
C ALA A 20 15.29 -8.06 0.04
N SER A 21 15.53 -6.79 0.40
CA SER A 21 14.44 -5.84 0.64
C SER A 21 13.84 -5.24 -0.64
N LEU A 22 14.52 -5.33 -1.79
CA LEU A 22 14.00 -4.85 -3.08
C LEU A 22 12.83 -5.70 -3.62
N THR A 23 12.66 -6.94 -3.17
CA THR A 23 11.59 -7.84 -3.64
C THR A 23 10.29 -7.71 -2.86
N ALA A 24 10.25 -6.91 -1.79
CA ALA A 24 9.11 -6.76 -0.90
C ALA A 24 8.10 -5.68 -1.35
N ILE A 25 7.91 -5.49 -2.65
CA ILE A 25 6.86 -4.59 -3.17
C ILE A 25 5.54 -5.37 -3.17
N SER A 26 4.90 -5.50 -2.01
CA SER A 26 3.52 -5.96 -1.94
C SER A 26 2.60 -4.87 -2.48
N ASN A 27 1.76 -5.19 -3.46
CA ASN A 27 0.73 -4.27 -3.95
C ASN A 27 -0.42 -4.22 -2.92
N GLN A 28 -0.21 -3.48 -1.82
CA GLN A 28 -1.20 -3.31 -0.75
C GLN A 28 -2.49 -2.61 -1.23
N ASN A 29 -2.49 -2.10 -2.46
CA ASN A 29 -3.61 -1.38 -3.07
C ASN A 29 -4.40 -2.23 -4.08
N ALA A 30 -4.21 -3.55 -4.09
CA ALA A 30 -5.02 -4.43 -4.93
C ALA A 30 -6.46 -4.48 -4.39
N LEU A 31 -7.44 -4.21 -5.25
CA LEU A 31 -8.84 -4.38 -4.91
C LEU A 31 -9.12 -5.86 -4.59
N PRO A 32 -10.08 -6.16 -3.68
CA PRO A 32 -10.57 -7.52 -3.52
C PRO A 32 -11.05 -8.10 -4.86
N GLU A 33 -10.94 -9.41 -5.02
CA GLU A 33 -11.44 -10.10 -6.20
C GLU A 33 -12.94 -9.80 -6.41
N GLY A 34 -13.31 -9.50 -7.65
CA GLY A 34 -14.68 -9.15 -8.01
C GLY A 34 -15.08 -7.70 -7.71
N PHE A 35 -14.14 -6.82 -7.34
CA PHE A 35 -14.42 -5.39 -7.14
C PHE A 35 -13.73 -4.51 -8.19
N VAL A 36 -14.37 -3.39 -8.50
CA VAL A 36 -13.94 -2.38 -9.47
C VAL A 36 -14.18 -0.99 -8.89
N TYR A 37 -13.34 -0.01 -9.24
CA TYR A 37 -13.59 1.38 -8.86
C TYR A 37 -14.80 1.93 -9.61
N VAL A 38 -15.68 2.64 -8.90
CA VAL A 38 -16.86 3.28 -9.51
C VAL A 38 -16.46 4.22 -10.65
N THR A 39 -15.35 4.93 -10.51
CA THR A 39 -14.82 5.87 -11.51
C THR A 39 -14.29 5.19 -12.78
N ASP A 40 -13.96 3.90 -12.73
CA ASP A 40 -13.55 3.16 -13.93
C ASP A 40 -14.77 2.87 -14.81
N ILE A 41 -15.95 2.72 -14.21
CA ILE A 41 -17.22 2.47 -14.90
C ILE A 41 -17.94 3.79 -15.24
N ILE A 42 -17.84 4.78 -14.36
CA ILE A 42 -18.45 6.11 -14.52
C ILE A 42 -17.36 7.17 -14.33
N PRO A 43 -16.59 7.50 -15.40
CA PRO A 43 -15.45 8.43 -15.29
C PRO A 43 -15.80 9.85 -14.83
N THR A 44 -17.07 10.24 -14.95
CA THR A 44 -17.56 11.57 -14.57
C THR A 44 -18.19 11.61 -13.17
N ALA A 45 -18.23 10.48 -12.45
CA ALA A 45 -18.80 10.41 -11.12
C ALA A 45 -18.08 11.36 -10.16
N GLN A 46 -18.86 12.16 -9.44
CA GLN A 46 -18.38 12.96 -8.32
C GLN A 46 -18.60 12.17 -7.04
N LEU A 47 -17.54 11.94 -6.26
CA LEU A 47 -17.60 11.13 -5.04
C LEU A 47 -17.48 12.02 -3.79
N GLU A 48 -18.41 11.85 -2.85
CA GLU A 48 -18.32 12.43 -1.51
C GLU A 48 -18.17 11.31 -0.47
N ILE A 49 -16.94 10.85 -0.25
CA ILE A 49 -16.62 9.79 0.71
C ILE A 49 -16.50 10.39 2.11
N ARG A 50 -17.62 10.75 2.74
CA ARG A 50 -17.66 11.48 4.02
C ARG A 50 -16.95 10.76 5.16
N TYR A 51 -16.96 9.44 5.16
CA TYR A 51 -16.27 8.63 6.17
C TYR A 51 -14.73 8.61 6.03
N PHE A 52 -14.18 9.17 4.94
CA PHE A 52 -12.75 9.46 4.78
C PHE A 52 -12.36 10.89 5.25
N SER A 53 -13.25 11.61 5.94
CA SER A 53 -12.91 12.94 6.50
C SER A 53 -13.51 13.13 7.88
N ASP A 54 -13.25 14.27 8.51
CA ASP A 54 -13.92 14.71 9.74
C ASP A 54 -15.34 15.28 9.48
N ASN A 55 -15.68 15.58 8.21
CA ASN A 55 -17.00 16.04 7.79
C ASN A 55 -18.01 14.89 7.67
N ASN A 56 -18.21 14.16 8.77
CA ASN A 56 -19.24 13.15 8.91
C ASN A 56 -19.79 13.16 10.36
N PHE A 57 -20.82 12.36 10.63
CA PHE A 57 -21.49 12.33 11.92
C PHE A 57 -20.58 11.95 13.11
N VAL A 58 -19.54 11.13 12.86
CA VAL A 58 -18.57 10.68 13.86
C VAL A 58 -17.52 11.77 14.15
N GLY A 59 -17.32 12.73 13.25
CA GLY A 59 -16.34 13.81 13.42
C GLY A 59 -14.88 13.38 13.23
N THR A 60 -14.63 12.18 12.70
CA THR A 60 -13.30 11.66 12.38
C THR A 60 -13.37 10.62 11.26
N VAL A 61 -12.22 10.26 10.70
CA VAL A 61 -12.12 9.19 9.70
C VAL A 61 -12.58 7.87 10.32
N VAL A 62 -13.55 7.22 9.67
CA VAL A 62 -14.06 5.93 10.13
C VAL A 62 -13.05 4.85 9.78
N TYR A 63 -12.79 3.96 10.73
CA TYR A 63 -11.89 2.83 10.52
C TYR A 63 -12.27 2.01 9.27
N GLY A 64 -11.28 1.70 8.43
CA GLY A 64 -11.46 1.01 7.14
C GLY A 64 -11.70 1.93 5.93
N TYR A 65 -11.99 3.22 6.14
CA TYR A 65 -12.01 4.21 5.07
C TYR A 65 -10.62 4.83 4.90
N GLU A 66 -9.78 4.17 4.12
CA GLU A 66 -8.36 4.54 3.94
C GLU A 66 -8.09 5.47 2.75
N ALA A 67 -9.07 5.65 1.85
CA ALA A 67 -8.96 6.51 0.68
C ALA A 67 -10.32 7.11 0.26
N PRO A 68 -10.34 8.26 -0.43
CA PRO A 68 -11.56 8.87 -0.97
C PRO A 68 -12.00 8.20 -2.28
N LYS A 69 -12.16 6.87 -2.25
CA LYS A 69 -12.53 6.06 -3.42
C LYS A 69 -13.78 5.24 -3.12
N ALA A 70 -14.56 4.95 -4.15
CA ALA A 70 -15.69 4.03 -4.09
C ALA A 70 -15.41 2.80 -4.96
N ILE A 71 -15.76 1.63 -4.45
CA ILE A 71 -15.67 0.35 -5.17
C ILE A 71 -17.05 -0.30 -5.22
N GLN A 72 -17.33 -1.03 -6.28
CA GLN A 72 -18.54 -1.84 -6.42
C GLN A 72 -18.18 -3.26 -6.87
N PRO A 73 -19.00 -4.27 -6.53
CA PRO A 73 -18.91 -5.58 -7.16
C PRO A 73 -19.05 -5.45 -8.69
N LEU A 74 -18.27 -6.24 -9.43
CA LEU A 74 -18.38 -6.37 -10.89
C LEU A 74 -19.69 -7.08 -11.27
#